data_AF-A0A7X3FTJ9-F1
#
_entry.id   AF-A0A7X3FTJ9-F1
#
_cell.length_a   1.000
_cell.length_b   1.000
_cell.length_c   1.000
_cell.angle_alpha   90.00
_cell.angle_beta   90.00
_cell.angle_gamma   90.00
#
_symmetry.space_group_name_H-M   'P 1'
#
loop_
_entity.id
_entity.type
_entity.pdbx_description
1 polymer ?
#
loop_
_entity_poly.entity_id
_entity_poly.type
_entity_poly.pdbx_seq_one_letter_code
_entity_poly.pdbx_strand_id
1 'polypeptide(L)'
;MMLRAIFVALSEGVRWSSLSKIGNSRIATITIFAPIIGYLVVFNSTLSEYVALVSPFGAEPIGINAIDYLHSKRLYFLYLGVLGVGLATALYAALAPEPIKTSASAVDYVRHMSDLNTPNIVRDSFLSTISLYRRYNNEEQRHPMFSGGSLSSLDRVSSALHPFIRSMFEGTDTDIDILEHDALDYGDEARESLVTGSGNVRTDSIMEILQSGRNIDRPFQYEFLNEVVKNPKDVFFLEYISLDYSAFARRVTVAVVYAVGFTLLLVPTITTLGIIFRSW
;
A
#
# COMPACT_ATOMS: atom_id res chain seq x y z
N MET A 1 15.67 -10.93 -15.95
CA MET A 1 14.26 -11.38 -15.96
C MET A 1 13.80 -11.93 -14.60
N MET A 2 14.51 -12.91 -14.01
CA MET A 2 14.14 -13.52 -12.72
C MET A 2 14.05 -12.53 -11.54
N LEU A 3 15.00 -11.60 -11.41
CA LEU A 3 15.01 -10.58 -10.36
C LEU A 3 13.74 -9.70 -10.40
N ARG A 4 13.30 -9.32 -11.60
CA ARG A 4 12.07 -8.52 -11.80
C ARG A 4 10.83 -9.27 -11.33
N ALA A 5 10.71 -10.57 -11.66
CA ALA A 5 9.59 -11.38 -11.20
C ALA A 5 9.52 -11.45 -9.67
N ILE A 6 10.68 -11.53 -9.00
CA ILE A 6 10.78 -11.51 -7.53
C ILE A 6 10.32 -10.15 -6.98
N PHE A 7 10.79 -9.04 -7.56
CA PHE A 7 10.37 -7.70 -7.12
C PHE A 7 8.88 -7.43 -7.34
N VAL A 8 8.31 -7.89 -8.45
CA VAL A 8 6.87 -7.79 -8.72
C VAL A 8 6.09 -8.63 -7.73
N ALA A 9 6.48 -9.90 -7.52
CA ALA A 9 5.85 -10.77 -6.53
C ALA A 9 5.95 -10.18 -5.11
N LEU A 10 7.07 -9.55 -4.77
CA LEU A 10 7.26 -8.85 -3.50
C LEU A 10 6.35 -7.62 -3.39
N SER A 11 6.27 -6.79 -4.44
CA SER A 11 5.39 -5.62 -4.46
C SER A 11 3.91 -6.01 -4.37
N GLU A 12 3.53 -7.14 -4.97
CA GLU A 12 2.19 -7.71 -4.89
C GLU A 12 1.87 -8.33 -3.54
N GLY A 13 2.84 -8.96 -2.89
CA GLY A 13 2.66 -9.53 -1.55
C GLY A 13 2.62 -8.46 -0.45
N VAL A 14 3.42 -7.41 -0.60
CA VAL A 14 3.59 -6.34 0.39
C VAL A 14 2.74 -5.12 0.04
N ARG A 15 1.42 -5.27 0.06
CA ARG A 15 0.46 -4.16 -0.11
C ARG A 15 0.17 -3.48 1.22
N TRP A 16 -0.18 -2.20 1.20
CA TRP A 16 -0.60 -1.51 2.42
C TRP A 16 -1.85 -2.17 3.03
N SER A 17 -2.77 -2.67 2.21
CA SER A 17 -3.97 -3.42 2.60
C SER A 17 -3.67 -4.79 3.21
N SER A 18 -2.55 -5.43 2.83
CA SER A 18 -2.08 -6.65 3.51
C SER A 18 -1.46 -6.33 4.87
N LEU A 19 -0.67 -5.24 4.93
CA LEU A 19 -0.04 -4.77 6.17
C LEU A 19 -1.07 -4.22 7.17
N SER A 20 -2.17 -3.62 6.69
CA SER A 20 -3.23 -3.06 7.53
C SER A 20 -3.94 -4.14 8.35
N LYS A 21 -4.09 -5.36 7.82
CA LYS A 21 -4.67 -6.49 8.56
C LYS A 21 -3.92 -6.81 9.85
N ILE A 22 -2.60 -6.59 9.84
CA ILE A 22 -1.75 -6.79 11.02
C ILE A 22 -1.72 -5.51 11.86
N GLY A 23 -1.42 -4.36 11.23
CA GLY A 23 -1.21 -3.09 11.92
C GLY A 23 -2.46 -2.49 12.58
N ASN A 24 -3.64 -2.67 11.99
CA ASN A 24 -4.91 -2.21 12.56
C ASN A 24 -5.53 -3.20 13.55
N SER A 25 -4.87 -4.34 13.82
CA SER A 25 -5.36 -5.26 14.83
C SER A 25 -5.21 -4.65 16.23
N ARG A 26 -6.25 -4.74 17.07
CA ARG A 26 -6.23 -4.21 18.45
C ARG A 26 -5.06 -4.76 19.25
N ILE A 27 -4.70 -6.03 19.01
CA ILE A 27 -3.56 -6.69 19.64
C ILE A 27 -2.25 -5.99 19.25
N ALA A 28 -2.04 -5.71 17.96
CA ALA A 28 -0.86 -4.97 17.51
C ALA A 28 -0.80 -3.56 18.10
N THR A 29 -1.92 -2.85 18.19
CA THR A 29 -1.95 -1.53 18.83
C THR A 29 -1.53 -1.58 20.31
N ILE A 30 -1.92 -2.62 21.05
CA ILE A 30 -1.49 -2.82 22.44
C ILE A 30 0.02 -3.10 22.53
N THR A 31 0.59 -3.79 21.53
CA THR A 31 2.04 -4.06 21.51
C THR A 31 2.91 -2.81 21.38
N ILE A 32 2.35 -1.65 21.02
CA ILE A 32 3.06 -0.37 21.08
C ILE A 32 3.50 -0.04 22.51
N PHE A 33 2.75 -0.49 23.53
CA PHE A 33 3.11 -0.34 24.94
C PHE A 33 4.06 -1.44 25.46
N ALA A 34 4.41 -2.41 24.62
CA ALA A 34 5.29 -3.50 25.02
C ALA A 34 6.68 -3.06 25.50
N PRO A 35 7.31 -1.99 25.00
CA PRO A 35 8.57 -1.51 25.56
C PRO A 35 8.45 -1.13 27.05
N ILE A 36 7.32 -0.54 27.45
CA ILE A 36 7.06 -0.17 28.85
C ILE A 36 6.87 -1.42 29.70
N ILE A 37 6.03 -2.35 29.22
CA ILE A 37 5.76 -3.61 29.93
C ILE A 37 7.03 -4.45 30.05
N GLY A 38 7.79 -4.55 28.96
CA GLY A 38 9.00 -5.34 28.91
C GLY A 38 10.14 -4.72 29.72
N TYR A 39 10.26 -3.38 29.76
CA TYR A 39 11.13 -2.71 30.70
C TYR A 39 10.76 -3.07 32.15
N LEU A 40 9.47 -3.00 32.50
CA LEU A 40 9.01 -3.39 33.84
C LEU A 40 9.30 -4.86 34.16
N VAL A 41 9.18 -5.78 33.19
CA VAL A 41 9.47 -7.21 33.41
C VAL A 41 10.97 -7.48 33.54
N VAL A 42 11.81 -6.86 32.72
CA VAL A 42 13.26 -7.09 32.71
C VAL A 42 13.93 -6.46 33.94
N PHE A 43 13.47 -5.29 34.38
CA PHE A 43 14.09 -4.55 35.50
C PHE A 43 13.46 -4.84 36.86
N ASN A 44 12.36 -5.59 36.93
CA ASN A 44 11.78 -6.03 38.18
C ASN A 44 12.30 -7.44 38.53
N SER A 45 13.23 -7.51 39.48
CA SER A 45 13.84 -8.77 39.92
C SER A 45 12.79 -9.80 40.38
N THR A 46 11.74 -9.35 41.10
CA THR A 46 10.66 -10.22 41.58
C THR A 46 9.86 -10.87 40.44
N LEU A 47 9.52 -10.11 39.40
CA LEU A 47 8.84 -10.65 38.21
C LEU A 47 9.75 -11.56 37.41
N SER A 48 11.03 -11.21 37.29
CA SER A 48 12.01 -12.05 36.60
C SER A 48 12.19 -13.40 37.29
N GLU A 49 12.21 -13.43 38.63
CA GLU A 49 12.27 -14.65 39.43
C GLU A 49 10.99 -15.46 39.32
N TYR A 50 9.81 -14.82 39.33
CA TYR A 50 8.53 -15.53 39.20
C TYR A 50 8.38 -16.17 37.81
N VAL A 51 8.77 -15.46 36.75
CA VAL A 51 8.77 -15.97 35.36
C VAL A 51 9.87 -17.02 35.16
N ALA A 52 11.00 -16.91 35.86
CA ALA A 52 12.03 -17.94 35.90
C ALA A 52 11.58 -19.20 36.67
N LEU A 53 10.85 -19.04 37.78
CA LEU A 53 10.36 -20.14 38.63
C LEU A 53 9.34 -21.04 37.92
N VAL A 54 8.51 -20.47 37.05
CA VAL A 54 7.54 -21.23 36.25
C VAL A 54 8.22 -22.05 35.13
N SER A 55 9.55 -22.00 35.00
CA SER A 55 10.32 -22.90 34.13
C SER A 55 10.61 -24.21 34.87
N PRO A 56 9.86 -25.32 34.62
CA PRO A 56 10.02 -26.57 35.38
C PRO A 56 11.34 -27.30 35.05
N PHE A 57 12.08 -26.80 34.07
CA PHE A 57 13.26 -27.43 33.47
C PHE A 57 14.57 -26.75 33.92
N GLY A 58 14.66 -26.32 35.18
CA GLY A 58 15.85 -25.73 35.80
C GLY A 58 17.05 -26.66 35.96
N ALA A 59 17.23 -27.64 35.06
CA ALA A 59 18.48 -28.37 34.96
C ALA A 59 19.48 -27.46 34.24
N GLU A 60 20.58 -27.12 34.91
CA GLU A 60 21.70 -26.43 34.27
C GLU A 60 22.10 -27.21 33.00
N PRO A 61 22.20 -26.57 31.83
CA PRO A 61 22.53 -27.25 30.60
C PRO A 61 24.01 -27.66 30.64
N ILE A 62 24.28 -28.92 30.96
CA ILE A 62 25.63 -29.52 30.94
C ILE A 62 26.08 -29.81 29.47
N GLY A 63 25.62 -29.03 28.49
CA GLY A 63 25.88 -29.30 27.07
C GLY A 63 26.02 -28.04 26.21
N ILE A 64 26.97 -28.07 25.28
CA ILE A 64 27.25 -27.02 24.28
C ILE A 64 26.21 -27.09 23.14
N ASN A 65 24.92 -27.15 23.48
CA ASN A 65 23.84 -27.23 22.49
C ASN A 65 23.24 -25.84 22.26
N ALA A 66 23.18 -25.41 21.00
CA ALA A 66 22.63 -24.11 20.61
C ALA A 66 21.17 -23.91 21.11
N ILE A 67 20.37 -24.97 21.14
CA ILE A 67 18.97 -24.93 21.56
C ILE A 67 18.84 -24.49 23.03
N ASP A 68 19.68 -25.04 23.92
CA ASP A 68 19.66 -24.72 25.34
C ASP A 68 20.11 -23.26 25.58
N TYR A 69 21.10 -22.80 24.80
CA TYR A 69 21.53 -21.39 24.81
C TYR A 69 20.42 -20.44 24.34
N LEU A 70 19.78 -20.71 23.20
CA LEU A 70 18.68 -19.89 22.69
C LEU A 70 17.49 -19.89 23.66
N HIS A 71 17.17 -21.03 24.27
CA HIS A 71 16.11 -21.13 25.27
C HIS A 71 16.42 -20.30 26.53
N SER A 72 17.68 -20.26 26.98
CA SER A 72 18.10 -19.38 28.10
C SER A 72 17.87 -17.90 27.81
N LYS A 73 17.86 -17.51 26.53
CA LYS A 73 17.63 -16.14 26.07
C LYS A 73 16.20 -15.88 25.61
N ARG A 74 15.25 -16.80 25.83
CA ARG A 74 13.86 -16.71 25.35
C ARG A 74 13.17 -15.40 25.73
N LEU A 75 13.40 -14.88 26.94
CA LEU A 75 12.80 -13.63 27.41
C LEU A 75 13.31 -12.41 26.61
N TYR A 76 14.59 -12.40 26.25
CA TYR A 76 15.17 -11.35 25.41
C TYR A 76 14.60 -11.41 23.99
N PHE A 77 14.47 -12.60 23.40
CA PHE A 77 13.85 -12.79 22.09
C PHE A 77 12.38 -12.39 22.08
N LEU A 78 11.63 -12.76 23.12
CA LEU A 78 10.24 -12.34 23.29
C LEU A 78 10.15 -10.82 23.39
N TYR A 79 10.96 -10.20 24.26
CA TYR A 79 10.98 -8.74 24.42
C TYR A 79 11.31 -8.02 23.11
N LEU A 80 12.41 -8.38 22.45
CA LEU A 80 12.83 -7.77 21.19
C LEU A 80 11.82 -8.03 20.06
N GLY A 81 11.20 -9.21 20.05
CA GLY A 81 10.18 -9.57 19.07
C GLY A 81 8.92 -8.72 19.23
N VAL A 82 8.39 -8.59 20.45
CA VAL A 82 7.21 -7.73 20.69
C VAL A 82 7.55 -6.26 20.44
N LEU A 83 8.74 -5.79 20.84
CA LEU A 83 9.21 -4.43 20.54
C LEU A 83 9.31 -4.19 19.03
N GLY A 84 9.84 -5.15 18.27
CA GLY A 84 9.94 -5.08 16.82
C GLY A 84 8.57 -5.01 16.14
N VAL A 85 7.60 -5.82 16.58
CA VAL A 85 6.21 -5.75 16.10
C VAL A 85 5.57 -4.40 16.44
N GLY A 86 5.72 -3.92 17.68
CA GLY A 86 5.19 -2.60 18.08
C GLY A 86 5.79 -1.45 17.27
N LEU A 87 7.11 -1.49 17.01
CA LEU A 87 7.77 -0.53 16.14
C LEU A 87 7.26 -0.60 14.70
N ALA A 88 7.07 -1.81 14.15
CA ALA A 88 6.51 -2.00 12.82
C ALA A 88 5.08 -1.43 12.72
N THR A 89 4.25 -1.63 13.75
CA THR A 89 2.90 -1.05 13.83
C THR A 89 2.93 0.47 13.90
N ALA A 90 3.85 1.06 14.69
CA ALA A 90 4.04 2.50 14.73
C ALA A 90 4.50 3.08 13.38
N LEU A 91 5.45 2.40 12.71
CA LEU A 91 5.90 2.78 11.38
C LEU A 91 4.78 2.67 10.33
N TYR A 92 3.96 1.62 10.39
CA TYR A 92 2.77 1.49 9.55
C TYR A 92 1.82 2.67 9.76
N ALA A 93 1.47 3.00 11.01
CA ALA A 93 0.57 4.11 11.31
C ALA A 93 1.10 5.47 10.83
N ALA A 94 2.42 5.68 10.90
CA ALA A 94 3.07 6.92 10.47
C ALA A 94 3.23 7.03 8.94
N LEU A 95 3.49 5.92 8.25
CA LEU A 95 3.86 5.92 6.82
C LEU A 95 2.70 5.58 5.88
N ALA A 96 1.66 4.87 6.35
CA ALA A 96 0.54 4.46 5.53
C ALA A 96 -0.39 5.65 5.22
N PRO A 97 -0.93 5.73 3.98
CA PRO A 97 -1.92 6.74 3.62
C PRO A 97 -3.21 6.64 4.46
N GLU A 98 -3.85 7.77 4.72
CA GLU A 98 -5.09 7.84 5.53
C GLU A 98 -6.21 6.92 5.01
N PRO A 99 -6.51 6.87 3.69
CA PRO A 99 -7.55 6.00 3.17
C PRO A 99 -7.35 4.51 3.48
N ILE A 100 -6.09 4.05 3.50
CA ILE A 100 -5.76 2.65 3.79
C ILE A 100 -5.80 2.35 5.29
N LYS A 101 -5.57 3.35 6.13
CA LYS A 101 -5.66 3.20 7.59
C LYS A 101 -7.12 3.07 8.03
N THR A 102 -8.00 3.88 7.44
CA THR A 102 -9.43 3.90 7.78
C THR A 102 -10.19 2.72 7.18
N SER A 103 -9.86 2.31 5.95
CA SER A 103 -10.57 1.26 5.23
C SER A 103 -9.64 0.08 4.94
N ALA A 104 -9.97 -1.09 5.48
CA ALA A 104 -9.18 -2.31 5.28
C ALA A 104 -9.31 -2.90 3.87
N SER A 105 -10.40 -2.57 3.15
CA SER A 105 -10.66 -3.03 1.80
C SER A 105 -11.13 -1.89 0.88
N ALA A 106 -10.90 -2.06 -0.42
CA ALA A 106 -11.37 -1.11 -1.43
C ALA A 106 -12.89 -0.97 -1.42
N VAL A 107 -13.61 -2.05 -1.14
CA VAL A 107 -15.08 -2.05 -1.06
C VAL A 107 -15.56 -1.19 0.10
N ASP A 108 -14.91 -1.30 1.26
CA ASP A 108 -15.26 -0.50 2.44
C ASP A 108 -14.94 0.98 2.21
N TYR A 109 -13.82 1.28 1.55
CA TYR A 109 -13.46 2.65 1.16
C TYR A 109 -14.50 3.25 0.20
N VAL A 110 -14.83 2.55 -0.88
CA VAL A 110 -15.81 3.02 -1.87
C VAL A 110 -17.17 3.23 -1.21
N ARG A 111 -17.60 2.35 -0.31
CA ARG A 111 -18.85 2.53 0.46
C ARG A 111 -18.80 3.80 1.30
N HIS A 112 -17.75 3.97 2.10
CA HIS A 112 -17.60 5.14 2.96
C HIS A 112 -17.57 6.45 2.16
N MET A 113 -16.84 6.47 1.04
CA MET A 113 -16.71 7.67 0.20
C MET A 113 -17.95 7.92 -0.67
N SER A 114 -18.70 6.87 -1.01
CA SER A 114 -19.97 7.02 -1.75
C SER A 114 -21.04 7.76 -0.95
N ASP A 115 -20.97 7.72 0.39
CA ASP A 115 -21.86 8.49 1.26
C ASP A 115 -21.50 9.99 1.25
N LEU A 116 -20.25 10.34 0.90
CA LEU A 116 -19.72 11.70 0.81
C LEU A 116 -19.59 12.21 -0.64
N ASN A 117 -20.31 11.58 -1.57
CA ASN A 117 -20.16 11.81 -3.00
C ASN A 117 -20.55 13.24 -3.43
N THR A 118 -19.59 14.16 -3.39
CA THR A 118 -19.71 15.49 -3.99
C THR A 118 -18.85 15.56 -5.25
N PRO A 119 -19.29 16.28 -6.31
CA PRO A 119 -18.53 16.40 -7.56
C PRO A 119 -17.09 16.85 -7.37
N ASN A 120 -16.83 17.74 -6.42
CA ASN A 120 -15.49 18.25 -6.15
C ASN A 120 -14.57 17.18 -5.55
N ILE A 121 -15.08 16.37 -4.63
CA ILE A 121 -14.32 15.27 -4.02
C ILE A 121 -13.96 14.22 -5.09
N VAL A 122 -14.90 13.89 -5.97
CA VAL A 122 -14.65 12.92 -7.06
C VAL A 122 -13.59 13.44 -8.02
N ARG A 123 -13.70 14.71 -8.44
CA ARG A 123 -12.69 15.34 -9.32
C ARG A 123 -11.31 15.38 -8.66
N ASP A 124 -11.24 15.77 -7.39
CA ASP A 124 -9.98 15.86 -6.65
C ASP A 124 -9.33 14.47 -6.47
N SER A 125 -10.11 13.47 -6.07
CA SER A 125 -9.69 12.07 -5.98
C SER A 125 -9.14 11.54 -7.30
N PHE A 126 -9.82 11.82 -8.41
CA PHE A 126 -9.39 11.42 -9.74
C PHE A 126 -8.08 12.12 -10.17
N LEU A 127 -8.01 13.46 -10.03
CA LEU A 127 -6.81 14.22 -10.37
C LEU A 127 -5.61 13.83 -9.49
N SER A 128 -5.84 13.59 -8.20
CA SER A 128 -4.86 13.05 -7.27
C SER A 128 -4.34 11.69 -7.75
N THR A 129 -5.23 10.80 -8.18
CA THR A 129 -4.87 9.48 -8.75
C THR A 129 -3.97 9.61 -9.97
N ILE A 130 -4.32 10.48 -10.93
CA ILE A 130 -3.48 10.73 -12.12
C ILE A 130 -2.13 11.32 -11.70
N SER A 131 -2.12 12.26 -10.74
CA SER A 131 -0.88 12.88 -10.24
C SER A 131 0.06 11.87 -9.62
N LEU A 132 -0.47 10.93 -8.81
CA LEU A 132 0.28 9.84 -8.22
C LEU A 132 0.81 8.90 -9.29
N TYR A 133 -0.05 8.45 -10.21
CA TYR A 133 0.34 7.57 -11.31
C TYR A 133 1.50 8.17 -12.12
N ARG A 134 1.38 9.43 -12.54
CA ARG A 134 2.39 10.10 -13.36
C ARG A 134 3.68 10.34 -12.58
N ARG A 135 3.59 10.72 -11.30
CA ARG A 135 4.78 10.89 -10.44
C ARG A 135 5.61 9.61 -10.39
N TYR A 136 4.96 8.47 -10.16
CA TYR A 136 5.65 7.18 -10.08
C TYR A 136 6.18 6.70 -11.44
N ASN A 137 5.43 6.90 -12.53
CA ASN A 137 5.88 6.48 -13.85
C ASN A 137 7.01 7.37 -14.39
N ASN A 138 6.97 8.68 -14.17
CA ASN A 138 8.00 9.63 -14.62
C ASN A 138 9.31 9.53 -13.82
N GLU A 139 9.25 9.29 -12.50
CA GLU A 139 10.45 9.16 -11.66
C GLU A 139 11.22 7.85 -11.98
N GLU A 140 10.52 6.75 -12.27
CA GLU A 140 11.16 5.45 -12.53
C GLU A 140 11.72 5.32 -13.96
N GLN A 141 11.10 5.96 -14.98
CA GLN A 141 11.66 6.03 -16.34
C GLN A 141 13.02 6.75 -16.39
N ARG A 142 13.34 7.59 -15.39
CA ARG A 142 14.62 8.30 -15.28
C ARG A 142 15.74 7.48 -14.65
N HIS A 143 15.43 6.34 -14.02
CA HIS A 143 16.44 5.54 -13.35
C HIS A 143 16.99 4.42 -14.26
N PRO A 144 18.32 4.36 -14.49
CA PRO A 144 18.92 3.38 -15.39
C PRO A 144 18.78 1.92 -14.91
N MET A 145 18.40 1.69 -13.64
CA MET A 145 18.09 0.36 -13.12
C MET A 145 16.68 -0.15 -13.47
N PHE A 146 15.75 0.71 -13.89
CA PHE A 146 14.33 0.38 -14.06
C PHE A 146 13.83 0.63 -15.49
N SER A 147 14.58 0.15 -16.49
CA SER A 147 14.25 0.29 -17.92
C SER A 147 12.99 -0.47 -18.40
N GLY A 148 12.08 -0.88 -17.49
CA GLY A 148 10.86 -1.59 -17.87
C GLY A 148 9.78 -1.56 -16.80
N GLY A 149 8.88 -0.57 -16.87
CA GLY A 149 7.62 -0.47 -16.11
C GLY A 149 7.80 -0.31 -14.60
N SER A 150 7.05 0.61 -14.00
CA SER A 150 7.30 0.96 -12.60
C SER A 150 6.91 -0.15 -11.60
N LEU A 151 7.70 -0.37 -10.55
CA LEU A 151 7.35 -1.32 -9.47
C LEU A 151 6.33 -0.73 -8.46
N SER A 152 6.25 0.60 -8.42
CA SER A 152 5.35 1.37 -7.56
C SER A 152 3.98 1.65 -8.19
N SER A 153 3.88 1.82 -9.52
CA SER A 153 2.61 1.78 -10.25
C SER A 153 2.48 0.40 -10.91
N LEU A 154 1.91 -0.53 -10.15
CA LEU A 154 1.73 -1.90 -10.62
C LEU A 154 0.87 -1.90 -11.89
N ASP A 155 1.10 -2.88 -12.76
CA ASP A 155 0.29 -3.15 -13.96
C ASP A 155 -1.22 -3.09 -13.68
N ARG A 156 -1.64 -3.44 -12.47
CA ARG A 156 -3.02 -3.29 -11.97
C ARG A 156 -3.58 -1.87 -12.01
N VAL A 157 -2.84 -0.87 -11.55
CA VAL A 157 -3.31 0.54 -11.56
C VAL A 157 -3.48 0.98 -13.00
N SER A 158 -2.46 0.72 -13.83
CA SER A 158 -2.47 1.01 -15.27
C SER A 158 -3.65 0.32 -15.99
N SER A 159 -3.83 -0.98 -15.74
CA SER A 159 -4.89 -1.80 -16.33
C SER A 159 -6.30 -1.40 -15.92
N ALA A 160 -6.45 -0.68 -14.81
CA ALA A 160 -7.74 -0.14 -14.38
C ALA A 160 -7.91 1.30 -14.87
N LEU A 161 -6.86 2.12 -14.82
CA LEU A 161 -6.90 3.54 -15.14
C LEU A 161 -7.06 3.79 -16.64
N HIS A 162 -6.32 3.12 -17.52
CA HIS A 162 -6.40 3.37 -18.97
C HIS A 162 -7.78 3.02 -19.54
N PRO A 163 -8.39 1.85 -19.25
CA PRO A 163 -9.75 1.56 -19.70
C PRO A 163 -10.79 2.51 -19.13
N PHE A 164 -10.61 2.95 -17.87
CA PHE A 164 -11.49 3.94 -17.27
C PHE A 164 -11.42 5.29 -18.00
N ILE A 165 -10.21 5.83 -18.23
CA ILE A 165 -10.02 7.08 -18.97
C ILE A 165 -10.60 6.97 -20.38
N ARG A 166 -10.36 5.84 -21.06
CA ARG A 166 -10.93 5.56 -22.37
C ARG A 166 -12.46 5.60 -22.34
N SER A 167 -13.08 4.92 -21.36
CA SER A 167 -14.53 4.92 -21.21
C SER A 167 -15.10 6.31 -20.93
N MET A 168 -14.41 7.15 -20.15
CA MET A 168 -14.85 8.54 -19.92
C MET A 168 -14.70 9.40 -21.17
N PHE A 169 -13.64 9.19 -21.95
CA PHE A 169 -13.43 9.90 -23.22
C PHE A 169 -14.51 9.54 -24.26
N GLU A 170 -14.81 8.25 -24.42
CA GLU A 170 -15.89 7.77 -25.30
C GLU A 170 -17.27 8.29 -24.82
N GLY A 171 -17.46 8.44 -23.51
CA GLY A 171 -18.66 9.06 -22.93
C GLY A 171 -18.80 10.55 -23.26
N THR A 172 -17.70 11.31 -23.27
CA THR A 172 -17.73 12.73 -23.68
C THR A 172 -18.05 12.92 -25.16
N ASP A 173 -17.66 11.98 -26.03
CA ASP A 173 -17.86 12.07 -27.48
C ASP A 173 -19.36 12.08 -27.85
N THR A 174 -20.15 11.28 -27.14
CA THR A 174 -21.59 11.13 -27.41
C THR A 174 -22.38 12.42 -27.14
N ASP A 175 -21.94 13.25 -26.19
CA ASP A 175 -22.61 14.50 -25.83
C ASP A 175 -22.18 15.68 -26.74
N ILE A 176 -21.04 15.58 -27.43
CA ILE A 176 -20.44 16.68 -28.22
C ILE A 176 -20.98 16.73 -29.65
N ASP A 177 -21.25 15.58 -30.28
CA ASP A 177 -21.91 15.51 -31.60
C ASP A 177 -23.29 16.23 -31.61
N ILE A 178 -23.90 16.43 -30.44
CA ILE A 178 -25.19 17.11 -30.26
C ILE A 178 -25.02 18.64 -30.21
N LEU A 179 -23.83 19.13 -29.84
CA LEU A 179 -23.52 20.55 -29.65
C LEU A 179 -22.72 21.17 -30.82
N GLU A 180 -22.25 20.36 -31.75
CA GLU A 180 -21.33 20.74 -32.83
C GLU A 180 -21.95 21.62 -33.95
N HIS A 181 -23.17 22.12 -33.76
CA HIS A 181 -23.80 22.95 -34.79
C HIS A 181 -23.32 24.41 -34.82
N ASP A 182 -22.63 24.93 -33.78
CA ASP A 182 -22.32 26.37 -33.72
C ASP A 182 -20.95 26.78 -33.11
N ALA A 183 -20.03 25.86 -32.76
CA ALA A 183 -18.78 26.23 -32.07
C ALA A 183 -17.49 25.54 -32.53
N LEU A 184 -16.80 26.20 -33.47
CA LEU A 184 -15.32 26.30 -33.65
C LEU A 184 -14.49 25.08 -34.11
N ASP A 185 -13.85 25.28 -35.27
CA ASP A 185 -12.72 24.59 -35.93
C ASP A 185 -11.48 24.28 -35.04
N TYR A 186 -11.46 24.73 -33.78
CA TYR A 186 -10.33 24.57 -32.85
C TYR A 186 -10.40 23.28 -32.01
N GLY A 187 -11.60 22.68 -31.90
CA GLY A 187 -11.79 21.43 -31.15
C GLY A 187 -11.18 20.22 -31.85
N ASP A 188 -11.26 20.18 -33.18
CA ASP A 188 -10.88 19.01 -33.98
C ASP A 188 -9.38 18.72 -33.95
N GLU A 189 -8.51 19.74 -34.09
CA GLU A 189 -7.06 19.51 -34.05
C GLU A 189 -6.59 18.94 -32.70
N ALA A 190 -7.17 19.43 -31.60
CA ALA A 190 -6.86 18.92 -30.27
C ALA A 190 -7.32 17.47 -30.11
N ARG A 191 -8.50 17.11 -30.65
CA ARG A 191 -9.03 15.74 -30.64
C ARG A 191 -8.22 14.78 -31.50
N GLU A 192 -7.81 15.18 -32.70
CA GLU A 192 -6.95 14.38 -33.57
C GLU A 192 -5.63 14.03 -32.87
N SER A 193 -5.12 14.90 -32.00
CA SER A 193 -3.91 14.60 -31.22
C SER A 193 -4.10 13.52 -30.14
N LEU A 194 -5.35 13.31 -29.70
CA LEU A 194 -5.74 12.35 -28.65
C LEU A 194 -6.10 10.98 -29.19
N VAL A 195 -6.36 10.85 -30.48
CA VAL A 195 -6.67 9.57 -31.11
C VAL A 195 -5.53 9.20 -32.05
N THR A 196 -5.03 7.97 -31.92
CA THR A 196 -4.05 7.46 -32.88
C THR A 196 -4.70 7.29 -34.26
N GLY A 197 -3.92 7.29 -35.34
CA GLY A 197 -4.45 7.01 -36.69
C GLY A 197 -5.14 5.64 -36.84
N SER A 198 -5.02 4.75 -35.85
CA SER A 198 -5.75 3.48 -35.78
C SER A 198 -7.05 3.55 -34.96
N GLY A 199 -7.49 4.74 -34.53
CA GLY A 199 -8.70 4.94 -33.72
C GLY A 199 -8.53 4.62 -32.22
N ASN A 200 -7.32 4.35 -31.73
CA ASN A 200 -7.11 4.10 -30.30
C ASN A 200 -6.86 5.41 -29.54
N VAL A 201 -7.53 5.58 -28.40
CA VAL A 201 -7.38 6.73 -27.50
C VAL A 201 -6.02 6.73 -26.83
N ARG A 202 -5.29 7.85 -26.94
CA ARG A 202 -4.02 8.13 -26.28
C ARG A 202 -4.26 8.65 -24.87
N THR A 203 -4.61 7.72 -23.99
CA THR A 203 -4.90 7.99 -22.57
C THR A 203 -3.77 8.74 -21.85
N ASP A 204 -2.51 8.53 -22.21
CA ASP A 204 -1.37 9.31 -21.67
C ASP A 204 -1.45 10.79 -22.01
N SER A 205 -1.82 11.13 -23.25
CA SER A 205 -2.02 12.51 -23.69
C SER A 205 -3.18 13.16 -22.92
N ILE A 206 -4.27 12.41 -22.69
CA ILE A 206 -5.41 12.89 -21.90
C ILE A 206 -4.96 13.19 -20.47
N MET A 207 -4.22 12.29 -19.83
CA MET A 207 -3.67 12.51 -18.48
C MET A 207 -2.75 13.74 -18.42
N GLU A 208 -1.94 13.96 -19.46
CA GLU A 208 -1.11 15.15 -19.56
C GLU A 208 -1.94 16.43 -19.67
N ILE A 209 -2.97 16.43 -20.53
CA ILE A 209 -3.89 17.55 -20.67
C ILE A 209 -4.61 17.85 -19.35
N LEU A 210 -5.12 16.83 -18.66
CA LEU A 210 -5.82 16.98 -17.38
C LEU A 210 -4.92 17.61 -16.29
N GLN A 211 -3.60 17.42 -16.38
CA GLN A 211 -2.63 18.02 -15.44
C GLN A 211 -2.01 19.32 -15.93
N SER A 212 -2.10 19.64 -17.22
CA SER A 212 -1.38 20.76 -17.84
C SER A 212 -1.81 22.10 -17.25
N GLY A 213 -3.06 22.21 -16.79
CA GLY A 213 -3.68 23.44 -16.31
C GLY A 213 -3.75 24.55 -17.38
N ARG A 214 -3.49 24.23 -18.66
CA ARG A 214 -3.47 25.20 -19.75
C ARG A 214 -4.88 25.71 -19.99
N ASN A 215 -5.02 27.02 -20.19
CA ASN A 215 -6.34 27.64 -20.42
C ASN A 215 -7.04 27.09 -21.67
N ILE A 216 -6.27 26.75 -22.70
CA ILE A 216 -6.76 26.21 -23.98
C ILE A 216 -7.45 24.85 -23.77
N ASP A 217 -6.97 24.08 -22.80
CA ASP A 217 -7.46 22.73 -22.52
C ASP A 217 -8.67 22.70 -21.58
N ARG A 218 -9.04 23.85 -20.98
CA ARG A 218 -10.09 23.92 -19.94
C ARG A 218 -11.46 23.42 -20.38
N PRO A 219 -11.96 23.70 -21.60
CA PRO A 219 -13.27 23.20 -22.03
C PRO A 219 -13.31 21.67 -22.01
N PHE A 220 -12.31 21.03 -22.63
CA PHE A 220 -12.16 19.57 -22.62
C PHE A 220 -12.02 19.02 -21.20
N GLN A 221 -11.18 19.62 -20.35
CA GLN A 221 -11.02 19.19 -18.96
C GLN A 221 -12.35 19.25 -18.20
N TYR A 222 -13.15 20.30 -18.40
CA TYR A 222 -14.44 20.46 -17.72
C TYR A 222 -15.43 19.38 -18.13
N GLU A 223 -15.57 19.12 -19.43
CA GLU A 223 -16.44 18.08 -19.97
C GLU A 223 -16.01 16.69 -19.51
N PHE A 224 -14.72 16.38 -19.63
CA PHE A 224 -14.15 15.12 -19.18
C PHE A 224 -14.37 14.89 -17.68
N LEU A 225 -14.11 15.91 -16.86
CA LEU A 225 -14.33 15.83 -15.42
C LEU A 225 -15.81 15.75 -15.03
N ASN A 226 -16.73 16.25 -15.86
CA ASN A 226 -18.16 16.03 -15.65
C ASN A 226 -18.54 14.58 -15.89
N GLU A 227 -17.96 13.95 -16.91
CA GLU A 227 -18.17 12.53 -17.19
C GLU A 227 -17.60 11.64 -16.09
N VAL A 228 -16.41 11.96 -15.59
CA VAL A 228 -15.80 11.29 -14.42
C VAL A 228 -16.71 11.35 -13.19
N VAL A 229 -17.36 12.49 -12.94
CA VAL A 229 -18.30 12.66 -11.81
C VAL A 229 -19.53 11.76 -11.92
N LYS A 230 -19.94 11.35 -13.12
CA LYS A 230 -21.03 10.38 -13.31
C LYS A 230 -20.65 8.99 -12.78
N ASN A 231 -19.36 8.67 -12.63
CA ASN A 231 -18.83 7.36 -12.25
C ASN A 231 -17.97 7.39 -10.95
N PRO A 232 -18.50 7.87 -9.82
CA PRO A 232 -17.72 8.15 -8.60
C PRO A 232 -17.13 6.89 -7.94
N LYS A 233 -17.82 5.75 -8.05
CA LYS A 233 -17.37 4.48 -7.43
C LYS A 233 -16.06 3.99 -8.03
N ASP A 234 -15.92 4.10 -9.35
CA ASP A 234 -14.73 3.67 -10.07
C ASP A 234 -13.55 4.60 -9.77
N VAL A 235 -13.82 5.90 -9.65
CA VAL A 235 -12.81 6.89 -9.22
C VAL A 235 -12.26 6.56 -7.83
N PHE A 236 -13.13 6.35 -6.84
CA PHE A 236 -12.68 6.01 -5.48
C PHE A 236 -11.98 4.66 -5.42
N PHE A 237 -12.39 3.70 -6.26
CA PHE A 237 -11.69 2.44 -6.39
C PHE A 237 -10.28 2.62 -6.96
N LEU A 238 -10.13 3.42 -8.02
CA LEU A 238 -8.84 3.75 -8.62
C LEU A 238 -7.92 4.48 -7.63
N GLU A 239 -8.46 5.44 -6.88
CA GLU A 239 -7.72 6.14 -5.82
C GLU A 239 -7.22 5.14 -4.78
N TYR A 240 -8.09 4.29 -4.24
CA TYR A 240 -7.71 3.30 -3.24
C TYR A 240 -6.59 2.38 -3.74
N ILE A 241 -6.72 1.84 -4.96
CA ILE A 241 -5.69 0.96 -5.54
C ILE A 241 -4.39 1.75 -5.74
N SER A 242 -4.44 2.97 -6.25
CA SER A 242 -3.24 3.79 -6.46
C SER A 242 -2.49 4.04 -5.14
N LEU A 243 -3.23 4.28 -4.05
CA LEU A 243 -2.68 4.46 -2.71
C LEU A 243 -2.16 3.15 -2.10
N ASP A 244 -2.83 2.03 -2.36
CA ASP A 244 -2.42 0.71 -1.85
C ASP A 244 -1.03 0.28 -2.39
N TYR A 245 -0.70 0.71 -3.61
CA TYR A 245 0.60 0.48 -4.24
C TYR A 245 1.60 1.63 -4.06
N SER A 246 1.20 2.74 -3.45
CA SER A 246 2.08 3.90 -3.26
C SER A 246 3.32 3.58 -2.41
N ALA A 247 4.40 4.32 -2.66
CA ALA A 247 5.63 4.32 -1.86
C ALA A 247 6.22 2.93 -1.54
N PHE A 248 6.61 2.18 -2.56
CA PHE A 248 7.17 0.82 -2.45
C PHE A 248 8.27 0.69 -1.37
N ALA A 249 9.22 1.62 -1.31
CA ALA A 249 10.30 1.59 -0.31
C ALA A 249 9.76 1.59 1.13
N ARG A 250 8.75 2.43 1.43
CA ARG A 250 8.12 2.50 2.76
C ARG A 250 7.40 1.20 3.11
N ARG A 251 6.71 0.59 2.14
CA ARG A 251 6.03 -0.71 2.30
C ARG A 251 7.04 -1.81 2.67
N VAL A 252 8.13 -1.89 1.91
CA VAL A 252 9.19 -2.88 2.15
C VAL A 252 9.83 -2.67 3.52
N THR A 253 10.14 -1.43 3.91
CA THR A 253 10.69 -1.15 5.25
C THR A 253 9.76 -1.66 6.35
N VAL A 254 8.47 -1.31 6.31
CA VAL A 254 7.49 -1.76 7.31
C VAL A 254 7.40 -3.29 7.34
N ALA A 255 7.36 -3.94 6.17
CA ALA A 255 7.27 -5.39 6.07
C ALA A 255 8.52 -6.12 6.60
N VAL A 256 9.72 -5.59 6.34
CA VAL A 256 10.97 -6.14 6.87
C VAL A 256 11.00 -6.04 8.39
N VAL A 257 10.57 -4.90 8.97
CA VAL A 257 10.53 -4.75 10.43
C VAL A 257 9.51 -5.73 11.05
N TYR A 258 8.33 -5.92 10.42
CA TYR A 258 7.40 -6.97 10.83
C TYR A 258 8.01 -8.37 10.75
N ALA A 259 8.67 -8.70 9.63
CA ALA A 259 9.27 -10.01 9.43
C ALA A 259 10.35 -10.32 10.47
N VAL A 260 11.20 -9.34 10.80
CA VAL A 260 12.20 -9.45 11.86
C VAL A 260 11.51 -9.65 13.23
N GLY A 261 10.52 -8.82 13.56
CA GLY A 261 9.76 -8.93 14.81
C GLY A 261 9.11 -10.31 14.99
N PHE A 262 8.40 -10.79 13.97
CA PHE A 262 7.79 -12.13 13.99
C PHE A 262 8.82 -13.25 14.05
N THR A 263 9.94 -13.13 13.33
CA THR A 263 11.01 -14.15 13.38
C THR A 263 11.60 -14.26 14.79
N LEU A 264 11.82 -13.13 15.47
CA LEU A 264 12.28 -13.12 16.86
C LEU A 264 11.25 -13.75 17.82
N LEU A 265 9.96 -13.56 17.59
CA LEU A 265 8.89 -14.20 18.37
C LEU A 265 8.76 -15.70 18.12
N LEU A 266 9.19 -16.20 16.95
CA LEU A 266 9.17 -17.63 16.64
C LEU A 266 10.27 -18.41 17.35
N VAL A 267 11.43 -17.78 17.62
CA VAL A 267 12.56 -18.41 18.32
C VAL A 267 12.15 -19.09 19.63
N PRO A 268 11.52 -18.42 20.61
CA PRO A 268 11.15 -19.06 21.87
C PRO A 268 10.19 -20.23 21.64
N THR A 269 9.19 -20.09 20.78
CA THR A 269 8.22 -21.15 20.46
C THR A 269 8.89 -22.39 19.89
N ILE A 270 9.82 -22.23 18.94
CA ILE A 270 10.55 -23.34 18.33
C ILE A 270 11.47 -24.00 19.36
N THR A 271 12.17 -23.23 20.19
CA THR A 271 13.05 -23.80 21.23
C THR A 271 12.26 -24.60 22.26
N THR A 272 11.10 -24.11 22.70
CA THR A 272 10.22 -24.83 23.64
C THR A 272 9.70 -26.13 23.02
N LEU A 273 9.25 -26.10 21.76
CA LEU A 273 8.83 -27.31 21.06
C LEU A 273 9.98 -28.32 20.94
N GLY A 274 11.18 -27.87 20.56
CA GLY A 274 12.36 -28.74 20.45
C GLY A 274 12.73 -29.42 21.76
N ILE A 275 12.61 -28.72 22.89
CA ILE A 275 12.86 -29.29 24.22
C ILE A 275 11.79 -30.33 24.58
N ILE A 276 10.51 -30.06 24.31
CA ILE A 276 9.41 -31.00 24.56
C ILE A 276 9.62 -32.29 23.76
N PHE A 277 9.93 -32.18 22.46
CA PHE A 277 10.18 -33.34 21.61
C PHE A 277 11.39 -34.17 22.05
N ARG A 278 12.43 -33.55 22.63
CA ARG A 278 13.59 -34.26 23.18
C ARG A 278 13.27 -34.98 24.49
N SER A 279 12.27 -34.52 25.23
CA SER A 279 11.88 -35.09 26.53
C SER A 279 10.98 -36.32 26.40
N TRP A 280 10.49 -36.63 25.20
CA TRP A 280 9.73 -37.83 24.86
C TRP A 280 10.65 -38.88 24.23
#